data_AF-A0A849M3A4-F1
#
_entry.id   AF-A0A849M3A4-F1
#
_cell.length_a   1.000
_cell.length_b   1.000
_cell.length_c   1.000
_cell.angle_alpha   90.00
_cell.angle_beta   90.00
_cell.angle_gamma   90.00
#
_symmetry.space_group_name_H-M   'P 1'
#
loop_
_entity.id
_entity.type
_entity.pdbx_description
1 polymer ?
#
loop_
_entity_poly.entity_id
_entity_poly.type
_entity_poly.pdbx_seq_one_letter_code
_entity_poly.pdbx_strand_id
1 'polypeptide(L)'
;MMQNPLKKHLTDDAFQFLIKNNLLREKGIRDYHIRKRFNELKISHPTYMIIEMIQDEYPYLQYETIRKIIYQKPESKPIDITNCCAV
;
A
#
# COMPACT_ATOMS: atom_id res chain seq x y z
N MET A 1 -12.84 -14.44 4.88
CA MET A 1 -11.59 -14.84 4.19
C MET A 1 -11.13 -13.67 3.33
N MET A 2 -9.98 -13.06 3.65
CA MET A 2 -9.43 -11.91 2.92
C MET A 2 -8.90 -12.41 1.57
N GLN A 3 -9.55 -12.04 0.46
CA GLN A 3 -9.07 -12.36 -0.89
C GLN A 3 -7.79 -11.57 -1.16
N ASN A 4 -6.78 -12.23 -1.74
CA ASN A 4 -5.47 -11.64 -2.04
C ASN A 4 -5.63 -10.39 -2.92
N PRO A 5 -5.43 -9.18 -2.35
CA PRO A 5 -5.62 -7.94 -3.09
C PRO A 5 -4.48 -7.68 -4.09
N LEU A 6 -3.40 -8.47 -4.00
CA LEU A 6 -2.20 -8.42 -4.83
C LEU A 6 -2.14 -9.52 -5.89
N LYS A 7 -3.23 -10.25 -6.15
CA LYS A 7 -3.25 -11.39 -7.09
C LYS A 7 -2.69 -11.09 -8.49
N LYS A 8 -2.75 -9.82 -8.92
CA LYS A 8 -2.18 -9.34 -10.20
C LYS A 8 -0.66 -9.22 -10.20
N HIS A 9 -0.04 -9.16 -9.02
CA HIS A 9 1.40 -8.95 -8.84
C HIS A 9 2.08 -10.11 -8.09
N LEU A 10 1.34 -10.85 -7.26
CA LEU A 10 1.82 -11.93 -6.41
C LEU A 10 0.78 -13.04 -6.28
N THR A 11 1.22 -14.29 -6.37
CA THR A 11 0.40 -15.48 -6.15
C THR A 11 -0.12 -15.55 -4.72
N ASP A 12 -1.29 -16.18 -4.52
CA ASP A 12 -1.96 -16.29 -3.21
C ASP A 12 -1.04 -16.94 -2.15
N ASP A 13 -0.19 -17.88 -2.55
CA ASP A 13 0.80 -18.53 -1.69
C ASP A 13 1.94 -17.59 -1.25
N ALA A 14 2.38 -16.69 -2.14
CA ALA A 14 3.40 -15.69 -1.81
C ALA A 14 2.85 -14.63 -0.85
N PHE A 15 1.58 -14.24 -1.01
CA PHE A 15 0.90 -13.35 -0.07
C PHE A 15 0.78 -13.98 1.32
N GLN A 16 0.37 -15.24 1.42
CA GLN A 16 0.30 -15.98 2.68
C GLN A 16 1.69 -16.17 3.32
N PHE A 17 2.71 -16.46 2.52
CA PHE A 17 4.10 -16.55 2.99
C PHE A 17 4.60 -15.22 3.57
N LEU A 18 4.30 -14.11 2.90
CA LEU A 18 4.71 -12.77 3.34
C LEU A 18 3.99 -12.34 4.63
N ILE A 19 2.72 -12.71 4.81
CA ILE A 19 1.98 -12.50 6.07
C ILE A 19 2.56 -13.38 7.18
N LYS A 20 2.76 -14.68 6.90
CA LYS A 20 3.23 -15.66 7.87
C LYS A 20 4.62 -15.33 8.43
N ASN A 21 5.48 -14.71 7.62
CA ASN A 21 6.82 -14.29 8.04
C ASN A 21 6.86 -12.86 8.60
N ASN A 22 5.71 -12.20 8.82
CA ASN A 22 5.63 -10.80 9.25
C ASN A 22 6.41 -9.81 8.34
N LEU A 23 6.68 -10.24 7.10
CA LEU A 23 7.37 -9.43 6.09
C LEU A 23 6.44 -8.33 5.55
N LEU A 24 5.11 -8.50 5.73
CA LEU A 24 4.11 -7.48 5.48
C LEU A 24 3.82 -6.70 6.75
N ARG A 25 4.16 -5.41 6.73
CA ARG A 25 3.73 -4.47 7.77
C ARG A 25 2.25 -4.14 7.52
N GLU A 26 1.40 -4.25 8.54
CA GLU A 26 -0.03 -3.88 8.46
C GLU A 26 -0.24 -2.46 7.90
N LYS A 27 0.65 -1.53 8.28
CA LYS A 27 0.70 -0.18 7.71
C LYS A 27 0.84 -0.20 6.19
N GLY A 28 1.72 -1.03 5.64
CA GLY A 28 1.94 -1.16 4.20
C GLY A 28 0.74 -1.76 3.46
N ILE A 29 0.02 -2.71 4.09
CA ILE A 29 -1.22 -3.27 3.52
C ILE A 29 -2.30 -2.19 3.46
N ARG A 30 -2.49 -1.43 4.54
CA ARG A 30 -3.44 -0.31 4.59
C ARG A 30 -3.11 0.74 3.53
N ASP A 31 -1.84 1.15 3.47
CA ASP A 31 -1.39 2.17 2.52
C ASP A 31 -1.58 1.69 1.06
N TYR A 32 -1.39 0.39 0.78
CA TYR A 32 -1.71 -0.21 -0.50
C TYR A 32 -3.22 -0.17 -0.81
N HIS A 33 -4.07 -0.52 0.16
CA HIS A 33 -5.52 -0.48 -0.01
C HIS A 33 -6.02 0.93 -0.33
N ILE A 34 -5.52 1.93 0.40
CA ILE A 34 -5.82 3.36 0.17
C ILE A 34 -5.42 3.77 -1.27
N ARG A 35 -4.24 3.38 -1.75
CA ARG A 35 -3.80 3.68 -3.12
C ARG A 35 -4.65 2.99 -4.17
N LYS A 36 -5.03 1.74 -3.95
CA LYS A 36 -5.90 0.99 -4.87
C LYS A 36 -7.26 1.68 -4.98
N ARG A 37 -7.86 2.01 -3.83
CA ARG A 37 -9.15 2.70 -3.75
C ARG A 37 -9.11 4.07 -4.42
N PHE A 38 -8.05 4.83 -4.17
CA PHE A 38 -7.82 6.11 -4.83
C PHE A 38 -7.76 5.97 -6.35
N ASN A 39 -7.03 4.99 -6.87
CA ASN A 39 -6.92 4.77 -8.31
C ASN A 39 -8.25 4.35 -8.96
N GLU A 40 -9.08 3.57 -8.28
CA GLU A 40 -10.41 3.20 -8.75
C GLU A 40 -11.33 4.43 -8.83
N LEU A 41 -11.34 5.26 -7.78
CA LEU A 41 -12.20 6.44 -7.69
C LEU A 41 -11.73 7.60 -8.57
N LYS A 42 -10.42 7.68 -8.89
CA LYS A 42 -9.84 8.71 -9.76
C LYS A 42 -10.41 8.71 -11.18
N ILE A 43 -10.98 7.58 -11.61
CA ILE A 43 -11.62 7.46 -12.93
C ILE A 43 -12.93 8.26 -12.98
N SER A 44 -13.63 8.41 -11.84
CA SER A 44 -14.99 8.94 -11.77
C SER A 44 -15.13 10.23 -10.98
N HIS A 45 -14.24 10.50 -10.02
CA HIS A 45 -14.38 11.62 -9.09
C HIS A 45 -13.13 12.52 -9.08
N PRO A 46 -13.30 13.81 -8.73
CA PRO A 46 -12.17 14.70 -8.51
C PRO A 46 -11.42 14.33 -7.22
N THR A 47 -10.11 14.56 -7.22
CA THR A 47 -9.18 14.18 -6.14
C THR A 47 -9.65 14.56 -4.74
N TYR A 48 -10.24 15.75 -4.55
CA TYR A 48 -10.67 16.23 -3.23
C TYR A 48 -11.79 15.36 -2.65
N MET A 49 -12.81 15.03 -3.45
CA MET A 49 -13.90 14.14 -3.03
C MET A 49 -13.38 12.74 -2.71
N ILE A 50 -12.41 12.26 -3.49
CA ILE A 50 -11.83 10.93 -3.26
C ILE A 50 -11.14 10.88 -1.89
N ILE A 51 -10.42 11.93 -1.51
CA ILE A 51 -9.74 11.97 -0.21
C ILE A 51 -10.78 12.01 0.92
N GLU A 52 -11.87 12.77 0.77
CA GLU A 52 -12.98 12.77 1.74
C GLU A 52 -13.61 11.38 1.88
N MET A 53 -13.91 10.70 0.77
CA MET A 53 -14.44 9.33 0.80
C MET A 53 -13.50 8.35 1.49
N ILE A 54 -12.19 8.45 1.25
CA ILE A 54 -11.19 7.61 1.93
C ILE A 54 -11.11 7.98 3.42
N GLN A 55 -11.29 9.25 3.77
CA GLN A 55 -11.29 9.70 5.16
C GLN A 55 -12.52 9.20 5.91
N ASP A 56 -13.68 9.09 5.25
CA ASP A 56 -14.87 8.47 5.81
C ASP A 56 -14.68 6.96 6.04
N GLU A 57 -14.00 6.26 5.11
CA GLU A 57 -13.63 4.85 5.28
C GLU A 57 -12.57 4.66 6.40
N TYR A 58 -11.73 5.67 6.64
CA TYR A 58 -10.64 5.64 7.61
C TYR A 58 -10.63 6.91 8.51
N PRO A 59 -11.58 7.06 9.44
CA PRO A 59 -11.76 8.29 10.21
C PRO A 59 -10.59 8.60 11.17
N TYR A 60 -9.77 7.61 11.47
CA TYR A 60 -8.56 7.75 12.28
C TYR A 60 -7.34 8.24 11.47
N LEU A 61 -7.45 8.33 10.13
CA LEU A 61 -6.44 8.94 9.29
C LEU A 61 -6.77 10.41 9.02
N GLN A 62 -5.76 11.27 9.18
CA GLN A 62 -5.87 12.68 8.82
C GLN A 62 -5.74 12.86 7.29
N TYR A 63 -6.38 13.90 6.76
CA TYR A 63 -6.31 14.30 5.35
C TYR A 63 -4.87 14.32 4.79
N GLU A 64 -3.95 14.99 5.49
CA GLU A 64 -2.53 15.06 5.08
C GLU A 64 -1.83 13.70 5.10
N THR A 65 -2.26 12.78 5.97
CA THR A 65 -1.71 11.41 6.00
C THR A 65 -2.17 10.62 4.78
N ILE A 66 -3.46 10.71 4.41
CA ILE A 66 -3.99 10.06 3.22
C ILE A 66 -3.29 10.61 1.97
N ARG A 67 -3.10 11.92 1.90
CA ARG A 67 -2.38 12.60 0.82
C ARG A 67 -0.95 12.08 0.71
N LYS A 68 -0.20 11.99 1.83
CA LYS A 68 1.15 11.40 1.84
C LYS A 68 1.14 9.95 1.35
N ILE A 69 0.18 9.13 1.76
CA ILE A 69 0.07 7.74 1.31
C ILE A 69 -0.11 7.65 -0.22
N ILE A 70 -0.95 8.50 -0.79
CA ILE A 70 -1.23 8.55 -2.23
C ILE A 70 -0.02 9.04 -3.02
N TYR A 71 0.62 10.13 -2.58
CA TYR A 71 1.64 10.83 -3.36
C TYR A 71 3.09 10.45 -3.04
N GLN A 72 3.40 10.05 -1.80
CA GLN A 72 4.73 9.54 -1.46
C GLN A 72 4.81 8.09 -1.91
N LYS A 73 5.51 7.82 -3.02
CA LYS A 73 5.99 6.46 -3.31
C LYS A 73 6.83 5.99 -2.12
N PRO A 74 6.77 4.70 -1.75
CA PRO A 74 7.74 4.17 -0.80
C PRO A 74 9.09 4.46 -1.45
N GLU A 75 9.96 5.19 -0.74
CA GLU A 75 11.35 5.29 -1.13
C GLU A 75 11.83 3.85 -1.30
N SER A 76 12.03 3.43 -2.55
CA SER A 76 12.80 2.23 -2.83
C SER A 76 14.20 2.59 -2.38
N LYS A 77 14.48 2.39 -1.08
CA LYS A 77 15.87 2.37 -0.64
C LYS A 77 16.53 1.35 -1.56
N PRO A 78 17.55 1.75 -2.34
CA PRO A 78 18.27 0.77 -3.13
C PRO A 78 18.68 -0.34 -2.18
N ILE A 79 18.41 -1.58 -2.58
CA ILE A 79 18.90 -2.74 -1.84
C ILE A 79 20.41 -2.60 -1.89
N ASP A 80 21.01 -2.26 -0.75
CA ASP A 80 22.44 -2.06 -0.62
C ASP A 80 23.11 -3.45 -0.71
N ILE A 81 23.35 -3.91 -1.94
CA ILE A 81 23.98 -5.20 -2.26
C ILE A 81 25.50 -5.18 -2.04
N THR A 82 26.03 -4.12 -1.43
CA THR A 82 27.46 -3.79 -1.38
C THR A 82 28.26 -4.66 -0.40
N ASN A 83 27.65 -5.64 0.27
CA ASN A 83 28.33 -6.50 1.25
C ASN A 83 28.46 -8.00 0.86
N CYS A 84 28.22 -8.39 -0.40
CA CYS A 84 28.37 -9.79 -0.83
C CYS A 84 29.76 -10.18 -1.38
N CYS A 85 30.72 -9.26 -1.48
CA CYS A 85 32.07 -9.56 -1.99
C CYS A 85 33.15 -9.29 -0.93
N ALA A 86 33.18 -10.09 0.13
CA ALA A 86 34.31 -10.14 1.06
C ALA A 86 34.43 -11.56 1.65
N VAL A 87 34.82 -12.51 0.80
CA VAL A 87 35.44 -13.79 1.20
C VAL A 87 36.52 -14.13 0.19
#